data_AF-A0A8T2QRX5-F1
#
_entry.id   AF-A0A8T2QRX5-F1
#
_cell.length_a   1.000
_cell.length_b   1.000
_cell.length_c   1.000
_cell.angle_alpha   90.00
_cell.angle_beta   90.00
_cell.angle_gamma   90.00
#
_symmetry.space_group_name_H-M   'P 1'
#
loop_
_entity.id
_entity.type
_entity.pdbx_description
1 polymer ?
#
loop_
_entity_poly.entity_id
_entity_poly.type
_entity_poly.pdbx_seq_one_letter_code
_entity_poly.pdbx_strand_id
1 'polypeptide(L)'
;MPMVFCGSFSVDANQFGELREALEKLQLNEDSFKYEPESSSAMGFGFQCGFLGLLLMGIVQERFECEYGLNLITTSPSVVY
;
A
#
# COMPACT_ATOMS: atom_id res chain seq x y z
N MET A 1 -15.64 -6.24 10.42
CA MET A 1 -14.44 -5.97 11.24
C MET A 1 -13.81 -4.71 10.71
N PRO A 2 -13.34 -3.78 11.57
CA PRO A 2 -12.80 -2.51 11.13
C PRO A 2 -11.56 -2.75 10.27
N MET A 3 -11.56 -2.19 9.06
CA MET A 3 -10.40 -2.20 8.17
C MET A 3 -9.79 -0.81 8.15
N VAL A 4 -8.46 -0.77 8.14
CA VAL A 4 -7.69 0.45 8.00
C VAL A 4 -7.29 0.58 6.53
N PHE A 5 -7.64 1.70 5.93
CA PHE A 5 -7.23 2.04 4.57
C PHE A 5 -6.18 3.14 4.60
N CYS A 6 -5.11 2.99 3.83
CA CYS A 6 -4.17 4.07 3.57
C CYS A 6 -3.84 4.13 2.08
N GLY A 7 -3.64 5.34 1.57
CA GLY A 7 -3.14 5.53 0.22
C GLY A 7 -1.64 5.33 0.19
N SER A 8 -1.15 4.41 -0.64
CA SER A 8 0.26 4.11 -0.87
C SER A 8 0.66 4.65 -2.23
N PHE A 9 1.59 5.61 -2.25
CA PHE A 9 2.06 6.28 -3.46
C PHE A 9 3.55 6.03 -3.64
N SER A 10 3.97 5.67 -4.85
CA SER A 10 5.39 5.57 -5.19
C SER A 10 5.99 6.96 -5.34
N VAL A 11 7.19 7.20 -4.80
CA VAL A 11 7.93 8.47 -5.00
C VAL A 11 8.31 8.66 -6.48
N ASP A 12 8.68 7.56 -7.15
CA ASP A 12 9.10 7.55 -8.54
C ASP A 12 8.07 6.86 -9.44
N ALA A 13 7.71 7.48 -10.57
CA ALA A 13 6.80 6.89 -11.56
C ALA A 13 7.34 5.57 -12.15
N ASN A 14 8.66 5.39 -12.18
CA ASN A 14 9.29 4.14 -12.61
C ASN A 14 9.08 2.99 -11.63
N GLN A 15 8.89 3.29 -10.33
CA GLN A 15 8.64 2.30 -9.28
C GLN A 15 7.17 1.89 -9.19
N PHE A 16 6.26 2.56 -9.93
CA PHE A 16 4.85 2.19 -9.94
C PHE A 16 4.61 0.74 -10.41
N GLY A 17 5.39 0.29 -11.41
CA GLY A 17 5.32 -1.09 -11.90
C GLY A 17 5.79 -2.10 -10.86
N GLU A 18 6.91 -1.82 -10.19
CA GLU A 18 7.44 -2.67 -9.12
C GLU A 18 6.51 -2.69 -7.90
N LEU A 19 5.94 -1.54 -7.53
CA LEU A 19 4.95 -1.44 -6.46
C LEU A 19 3.74 -2.32 -6.76
N ARG A 20 3.21 -2.26 -7.98
CA ARG A 20 2.09 -3.11 -8.39
C ARG A 20 2.44 -4.60 -8.26
N GLU A 21 3.58 -5.03 -8.79
CA GLU A 21 4.01 -6.43 -8.67
C GLU A 21 4.20 -6.86 -7.22
N ALA A 22 4.74 -5.97 -6.38
CA ALA A 22 5.00 -6.24 -4.97
C ALA A 22 3.68 -6.33 -4.18
N LEU A 23 2.69 -5.48 -4.47
CA LEU A 23 1.33 -5.55 -3.92
C LEU A 23 0.59 -6.82 -4.36
N GLU A 24 0.73 -7.22 -5.61
CA GLU A 24 0.12 -8.45 -6.14
C GLU A 24 0.72 -9.69 -5.47
N LYS A 25 2.06 -9.73 -5.29
CA LYS A 25 2.73 -10.76 -4.50
C LYS A 25 2.26 -10.77 -3.05
N LEU A 26 2.09 -9.61 -2.44
CA LEU A 26 1.59 -9.51 -1.06
C LEU A 26 0.15 -10.04 -0.96
N GLN A 27 -0.73 -9.69 -1.90
CA GLN A 27 -2.11 -10.19 -1.94
C GLN A 27 -2.18 -11.72 -2.10
N LEU A 28 -1.26 -12.32 -2.84
CA LEU A 28 -1.16 -13.79 -2.95
C LEU A 28 -0.74 -14.47 -1.65
N ASN A 29 0.02 -13.77 -0.80
CA ASN A 29 0.43 -14.28 0.52
C ASN A 29 -0.60 -13.99 1.61
N GLU A 30 -1.29 -12.85 1.53
CA GLU A 30 -2.25 -12.37 2.53
C GLU A 30 -3.65 -12.17 1.92
N ASP A 31 -4.56 -13.10 2.21
CA ASP A 31 -5.96 -13.03 1.74
C ASP A 31 -6.72 -11.81 2.34
N SER A 32 -6.27 -11.40 3.53
CA SER A 32 -6.81 -10.27 4.28
C SER A 32 -6.40 -8.90 3.71
N PHE A 33 -5.43 -8.87 2.81
CA PHE A 33 -4.96 -7.66 2.15
C PHE A 33 -5.83 -7.32 0.93
N LYS A 34 -6.31 -6.08 0.85
CA LYS A 34 -7.02 -5.54 -0.31
C LYS A 34 -6.27 -4.32 -0.83
N TYR A 35 -6.19 -4.18 -2.14
CA TYR A 35 -5.71 -2.94 -2.73
C TYR A 35 -6.60 -2.55 -3.91
N GLU A 36 -6.75 -1.25 -4.12
CA GLU A 36 -7.45 -0.68 -5.26
C GLU A 36 -6.60 0.43 -5.88
N PRO A 37 -6.57 0.58 -7.22
CA PRO A 37 -5.86 1.67 -7.86
C PRO A 37 -6.52 3.01 -7.51
N GLU A 38 -5.72 3.96 -7.02
CA GLU A 38 -6.19 5.30 -6.65
C GLU A 38 -5.28 6.35 -7.30
N SER A 39 -5.86 7.35 -7.95
CA SER A 39 -5.11 8.47 -8.51
C SER A 39 -5.43 9.74 -7.74
N SER A 40 -4.42 10.33 -7.11
CA SER A 40 -4.52 11.61 -6.42
C SER A 40 -4.00 12.74 -7.30
N SER A 41 -4.70 13.88 -7.30
CA SER A 41 -4.28 15.07 -8.04
C SER A 41 -3.00 15.71 -7.49
N ALA A 42 -2.66 15.44 -6.22
CA ALA A 42 -1.49 16.02 -5.55
C ALA A 42 -0.26 15.10 -5.57
N MET A 43 -0.46 13.77 -5.49
CA MET A 43 0.62 12.79 -5.40
C MET A 43 0.76 11.91 -6.66
N GLY A 44 -0.15 12.02 -7.62
CA GLY A 44 -0.12 11.22 -8.84
C GLY A 44 -0.79 9.86 -8.67
N PHE A 45 -0.25 8.85 -9.35
CA PHE A 45 -0.80 7.49 -9.36
C PHE A 45 -0.31 6.69 -8.16
N GLY A 46 -1.22 6.05 -7.45
CA GLY A 46 -0.93 5.18 -6.32
C GLY A 46 -1.97 4.07 -6.17
N PHE A 47 -1.99 3.47 -4.99
CA PHE A 47 -2.89 2.38 -4.63
C PHE A 47 -3.44 2.62 -3.23
N GLN A 48 -4.75 2.51 -3.08
CA GLN A 48 -5.39 2.45 -1.78
C GLN A 48 -5.26 1.03 -1.24
N CYS A 49 -4.56 0.88 -0.12
CA CYS A 49 -4.29 -0.40 0.53
C CYS A 49 -5.15 -0.53 1.80
N GLY A 50 -5.91 -1.62 1.90
CA GLY A 50 -6.75 -2.00 3.02
C GLY A 50 -6.11 -3.13 3.83
N PHE A 51 -5.96 -2.89 5.14
CA PHE A 51 -5.35 -3.79 6.10
C PHE A 51 -6.32 -4.11 7.24
N LEU A 52 -6.16 -5.29 7.85
CA LEU A 52 -6.94 -5.70 9.02
C LEU A 52 -6.58 -4.91 10.31
N GLY A 53 -5.54 -4.08 10.27
CA GLY A 53 -5.13 -3.23 11.39
C GLY A 53 -3.85 -2.45 11.13
N LEU A 54 -3.54 -1.51 12.05
CA LEU A 54 -2.35 -0.65 11.97
C LEU A 54 -1.03 -1.43 12.03
N LEU A 55 -0.99 -2.55 12.75
CA LEU A 55 0.21 -3.38 12.84
C LEU A 55 0.57 -3.99 11.49
N LEU A 56 -0.43 -4.51 10.77
CA LEU A 56 -0.22 -5.12 9.46
C LEU A 56 0.30 -4.09 8.45
N MET A 57 -0.25 -2.87 8.49
CA MET A 57 0.25 -1.75 7.68
C MET A 57 1.74 -1.49 7.93
N GLY A 58 2.18 -1.40 9.19
CA GLY A 58 3.58 -1.14 9.53
C GLY A 58 4.52 -2.26 9.06
N ILE A 59 4.12 -3.52 9.23
CA ILE A 59 4.90 -4.67 8.77
C ILE A 59 5.04 -4.66 7.25
N VAL A 60 3.94 -4.39 6.53
CA VAL A 60 3.94 -4.36 5.06
C VAL A 60 4.79 -3.21 4.52
N GLN A 61 4.69 -2.03 5.12
CA GLN A 61 5.53 -0.89 4.76
C GLN A 61 7.02 -1.21 4.93
N GLU A 62 7.41 -1.75 6.08
CA GLU A 62 8.80 -2.15 6.33
C GLU A 62 9.27 -3.25 5.38
N ARG A 63 8.41 -4.22 5.03
CA ARG A 63 8.75 -5.24 4.04
C ARG A 63 9.01 -4.62 2.67
N PHE A 64 8.20 -3.68 2.21
CA PHE A 64 8.45 -3.03 0.92
C PHE A 64 9.77 -2.24 0.90
N GLU A 65 10.08 -1.51 1.97
CA GLU A 65 11.32 -0.74 2.07
C GLU A 65 12.56 -1.66 2.18
N CYS A 66 12.50 -2.73 3.00
CA CYS A 66 13.65 -3.63 3.19
C CYS A 66 13.81 -4.69 2.08
N GLU A 67 12.72 -5.31 1.63
CA GLU A 67 12.77 -6.47 0.73
C GLU A 67 12.71 -6.05 -0.74
N TYR A 68 11.97 -5.00 -1.05
CA TYR A 68 11.79 -4.52 -2.43
C TYR A 68 12.56 -3.23 -2.71
N GLY A 69 13.10 -2.55 -1.68
CA GLY A 69 13.82 -1.28 -1.85
C GLY A 69 12.93 -0.16 -2.38
N LEU A 70 11.61 -0.26 -2.20
CA LEU A 70 10.63 0.69 -2.71
C LEU A 70 10.44 1.82 -1.71
N ASN A 71 10.52 3.07 -2.19
CA ASN A 71 10.18 4.23 -1.38
C ASN A 71 8.69 4.55 -1.55
N LEU A 72 7.93 4.26 -0.50
CA LEU A 72 6.48 4.42 -0.49
C LEU A 72 6.06 5.54 0.45
N ILE A 73 5.23 6.43 -0.06
CA ILE A 73 4.54 7.45 0.73
C ILE A 73 3.17 6.90 1.10
N THR A 74 2.97 6.63 2.38
CA THR A 74 1.66 6.26 2.93
C THR A 74 0.95 7.50 3.47
N THR A 75 -0.29 7.74 3.05
CA THR A 75 -1.14 8.81 3.61
C THR A 75 -1.77 8.39 4.94
N SER A 76 -2.35 9.36 5.64
CA SER A 76 -2.99 9.12 6.95
C SER A 76 -4.01 7.98 6.88
N PRO A 77 -3.90 6.97 7.76
CA PRO A 77 -4.81 5.85 7.76
C PRO A 77 -6.24 6.30 8.11
N SER A 78 -7.20 5.86 7.33
CA SER A 78 -8.64 6.08 7.55
C SER A 78 -9.32 4.77 7.92
N VAL A 79 -10.15 4.80 8.97
CA VAL A 79 -10.91 3.63 9.44
C VAL A 79 -12.31 3.72 8.88
N VAL A 80 -12.76 2.71 8.15
CA VAL A 80 -14.18 2.59 7.77
C VAL A 80 -14.92 2.02 8.98
N TYR A 81 -15.87 2.80 9.53
CA TYR A 81 -16.67 2.44 10.72
C TYR A 81 -17.90 1.63 10.33
#